data_AF-A0A194PMC6-F1
#
_entry.id   AF-A0A194PMC6-F1
#
_cell.length_a   1.000
_cell.length_b   1.000
_cell.length_c   1.000
_cell.angle_alpha   90.00
_cell.angle_beta   90.00
_cell.angle_gamma   90.00
#
_symmetry.space_group_name_H-M   'P 1'
#
loop_
_entity.id
_entity.type
_entity.pdbx_description
1 polymer ?
#
loop_
_entity_poly.entity_id
_entity_poly.type
_entity_poly.pdbx_seq_one_letter_code
_entity_poly.pdbx_strand_id
1 'polypeptide(L)'
;MNGTNSLSSSSSFINSSETSEIRTASNMKVENINRATSSKDNTRDSSEDLLDLKGKVESRLLSMWNNVKFGWTVKLKTTFSKESPVWLLGRCYHRKLSPSGSLESSTEIGTEATANETVEQIYGEGIEGFKSDFVSRIWMTYRREFPTMAGSTYTSDCGWGCMLRSGQMLLAQALICHFLGRSWRWLPDRPIQNAREFQEDCIHRMIIKWFGDKSSVNSPLSIHQMVSLGEALGKKAGDWYGPASVAHCLKAVMAAASKENYEFDNLEVYVAQESTVYLEDVNSLCRLPNIGWKSLILLVPVKLGTDKLNPIYSPCLTSLLTLDF
;
A
#
# COMPACT_ATOMS: atom_id res chain seq x y z
N MET A 1 54.45 48.38 1.46
CA MET A 1 54.03 49.01 2.73
C MET A 1 53.07 48.03 3.39
N ASN A 2 53.57 46.95 4.01
CA ASN A 2 54.23 46.88 5.32
C ASN A 2 53.18 47.03 6.45
N GLY A 3 52.99 46.10 7.40
CA GLY A 3 53.57 44.76 7.54
C GLY A 3 53.70 44.27 8.99
N THR A 4 53.79 42.93 9.14
CA THR A 4 54.54 42.11 10.14
C THR A 4 54.15 42.20 11.64
N ASN A 5 54.08 41.15 12.48
CA ASN A 5 54.15 39.65 12.41
C ASN A 5 53.26 39.08 13.57
N SER A 6 53.07 37.79 13.92
CA SER A 6 53.71 36.45 13.72
C SER A 6 52.58 35.37 13.64
N LEU A 7 52.70 34.07 13.36
CA LEU A 7 53.66 32.95 13.59
C LEU A 7 53.79 32.48 15.06
N SER A 8 53.78 31.17 15.40
CA SER A 8 53.76 29.94 14.56
C SER A 8 53.22 28.67 15.23
N SER A 9 52.75 27.76 14.37
CA SER A 9 52.39 26.33 14.49
C SER A 9 53.22 25.39 15.39
N SER A 10 52.64 24.21 15.71
CA SER A 10 53.31 22.90 15.51
C SER A 10 52.30 21.75 15.39
N SER A 11 52.52 20.84 14.43
CA SER A 11 51.83 19.54 14.31
C SER A 11 52.66 18.56 13.46
N SER A 12 52.72 17.29 13.85
CA SER A 12 53.41 16.23 13.09
C SER A 12 52.93 14.83 13.47
N PHE A 13 52.65 13.99 12.48
CA PHE A 13 52.52 12.53 12.60
C PHE A 13 53.90 11.86 12.62
N ILE A 14 54.00 10.57 13.00
CA ILE A 14 54.46 9.45 12.11
C ILE A 14 54.62 8.10 12.87
N ASN A 15 53.97 7.06 12.32
CA ASN A 15 54.25 5.61 12.27
C ASN A 15 54.69 4.72 13.46
N SER A 16 54.39 3.43 13.20
CA SER A 16 55.15 2.19 13.47
C SER A 16 54.63 1.26 14.57
N SER A 17 54.00 0.17 14.13
CA SER A 17 53.80 -1.07 14.88
C SER A 17 55.11 -1.85 15.05
N GLU A 18 55.20 -2.73 16.04
CA GLU A 18 55.30 -4.19 15.80
C GLU A 18 55.17 -5.04 17.09
N THR A 19 54.79 -6.31 16.89
CA THR A 19 54.99 -7.56 17.67
C THR A 19 55.51 -7.55 19.13
N SER A 20 55.22 -8.54 20.00
CA SER A 20 54.21 -9.63 20.10
C SER A 20 54.59 -10.52 21.30
N GLU A 21 53.65 -11.13 22.04
CA GLU A 21 53.88 -12.47 22.64
C GLU A 21 52.58 -13.15 23.16
N ILE A 22 52.68 -14.45 23.47
CA ILE A 22 51.57 -15.36 23.78
C ILE A 22 51.81 -16.06 25.13
N ARG A 23 50.76 -16.24 25.96
CA ARG A 23 50.65 -17.32 26.96
C ARG A 23 49.20 -17.58 27.39
N THR A 24 48.96 -18.73 28.01
CA THR A 24 47.64 -19.39 28.09
C THR A 24 47.33 -19.91 29.49
N ALA A 25 46.04 -20.13 29.78
CA ALA A 25 45.49 -20.74 31.00
C ALA A 25 45.63 -19.86 32.28
N SER A 26 44.89 -20.11 33.37
CA SER A 26 44.07 -21.28 33.75
C SER A 26 42.82 -20.91 34.58
N ASN A 27 41.97 -21.91 34.88
CA ASN A 27 40.80 -21.77 35.74
C ASN A 27 41.15 -21.37 37.19
N MET A 28 40.31 -20.58 37.84
CA MET A 28 40.06 -20.78 39.27
C MET A 28 38.62 -20.44 39.69
N LYS A 29 38.08 -21.24 40.61
CA LYS A 29 36.71 -21.17 41.13
C LYS A 29 36.72 -20.36 42.42
N VAL A 30 35.79 -19.41 42.60
CA VAL A 30 35.57 -18.74 43.89
C VAL A 30 34.07 -18.76 44.20
N GLU A 31 33.72 -19.43 45.29
CA GLU A 31 32.42 -19.34 45.94
C GLU A 31 32.47 -18.19 46.94
N ASN A 32 31.39 -17.40 47.12
CA ASN A 32 30.96 -17.06 48.48
C ASN A 32 29.59 -16.37 48.64
N ILE A 33 29.01 -16.63 49.81
CA ILE A 33 28.10 -15.79 50.61
C ILE A 33 26.74 -15.39 49.98
N ASN A 34 25.71 -16.09 50.46
CA ASN A 34 24.36 -15.53 50.56
C ASN A 34 24.36 -14.33 51.51
N ARG A 35 23.75 -13.20 51.10
CA ARG A 35 23.24 -12.20 52.05
C ARG A 35 21.86 -11.72 51.61
N ALA A 36 20.83 -12.17 52.32
CA ALA A 36 19.47 -11.74 52.07
C ALA A 36 19.22 -10.33 52.61
N THR A 37 18.71 -9.44 51.76
CA THR A 37 18.04 -8.19 52.14
C THR A 37 16.79 -8.06 51.28
N SER A 38 15.64 -7.82 51.92
CA SER A 38 14.33 -7.95 51.27
C SER A 38 13.93 -6.72 50.44
N SER A 39 13.65 -6.91 49.16
CA SER A 39 12.87 -5.98 48.33
C SER A 39 11.43 -6.46 48.19
N LYS A 40 10.47 -5.64 48.64
CA LYS A 40 9.04 -5.82 48.34
C LYS A 40 8.67 -4.96 47.13
N ASP A 41 8.93 -5.42 45.90
CA ASP A 41 8.41 -4.74 44.69
C ASP A 41 8.15 -5.62 43.45
N ASN A 42 8.53 -6.91 43.45
CA ASN A 42 8.42 -7.77 42.24
C ASN A 42 7.01 -8.34 41.95
N THR A 43 5.94 -7.90 42.62
CA THR A 43 4.59 -8.50 42.49
C THR A 43 3.65 -7.79 41.51
N ARG A 44 4.10 -6.74 40.82
CA ARG A 44 3.33 -6.07 39.73
C ARG A 44 3.81 -6.49 38.34
N ASP A 45 5.12 -6.40 38.08
CA ASP A 45 5.76 -6.76 36.80
C ASP A 45 5.26 -8.10 36.24
N SER A 46 5.41 -9.18 37.02
CA SER A 46 5.06 -10.54 36.60
C SER A 46 3.57 -10.76 36.31
N SER A 47 2.69 -9.84 36.73
CA SER A 47 1.27 -9.92 36.39
C SER A 47 0.93 -9.23 35.07
N GLU A 48 1.65 -8.16 34.70
CA GLU A 48 1.48 -7.50 33.40
C GLU A 48 2.15 -8.31 32.28
N ASP A 49 3.36 -8.86 32.52
CA ASP A 49 4.02 -9.82 31.63
C ASP A 49 3.13 -11.04 31.31
N LEU A 50 2.46 -11.61 32.32
CA LEU A 50 1.60 -12.78 32.14
C LEU A 50 0.35 -12.45 31.30
N LEU A 51 -0.20 -11.24 31.46
CA LEU A 51 -1.36 -10.76 30.72
C LEU A 51 -1.02 -10.44 29.25
N ASP A 52 0.13 -9.80 28.99
CA ASP A 52 0.64 -9.55 27.64
C ASP A 52 1.01 -10.86 26.93
N LEU A 53 1.71 -11.78 27.61
CA LEU A 53 2.02 -13.11 27.05
C LEU A 53 0.75 -13.88 26.71
N LYS A 54 -0.28 -13.83 27.57
CA LYS A 54 -1.60 -14.40 27.31
C LYS A 54 -2.25 -13.76 26.07
N GLY A 55 -2.30 -12.43 25.98
CA GLY A 55 -2.88 -11.73 24.83
C GLY A 55 -2.15 -11.98 23.50
N LYS A 56 -0.82 -12.14 23.55
CA LYS A 56 0.01 -12.57 22.42
C LYS A 56 -0.30 -14.01 21.98
N VAL A 57 -0.57 -14.92 22.92
CA VAL A 57 -0.99 -16.29 22.61
C VAL A 57 -2.43 -16.32 22.06
N GLU A 58 -3.37 -15.59 22.66
CA GLU A 58 -4.76 -15.51 22.20
C GLU A 58 -4.87 -14.91 20.79
N SER A 59 -4.13 -13.84 20.48
CA SER A 59 -4.10 -13.26 19.13
C SER A 59 -3.48 -14.22 18.11
N ARG A 60 -2.45 -15.00 18.46
CA ARG A 60 -1.89 -16.06 17.61
C ARG A 60 -2.91 -17.19 17.36
N LEU A 61 -3.61 -17.66 18.39
CA LEU A 61 -4.63 -18.71 18.27
C LEU A 61 -5.84 -18.26 17.43
N LEU A 62 -6.36 -17.05 17.66
CA LEU A 62 -7.43 -16.48 16.84
C LEU A 62 -7.00 -16.31 15.37
N SER A 63 -5.75 -15.89 15.16
CA SER A 63 -5.15 -15.79 13.83
C SER A 63 -5.01 -17.18 13.18
N MET A 64 -4.62 -18.23 13.90
CA MET A 64 -4.62 -19.62 13.40
C MET A 64 -6.03 -20.09 13.01
N TRP A 65 -7.04 -19.84 13.86
CA TRP A 65 -8.45 -20.16 13.56
C TRP A 65 -8.96 -19.45 12.30
N ASN A 66 -8.64 -18.17 12.15
CA ASN A 66 -8.97 -17.40 10.94
C ASN A 66 -8.28 -17.97 9.69
N ASN A 67 -7.07 -18.51 9.79
CA ASN A 67 -6.43 -19.23 8.66
C ASN A 67 -7.16 -20.55 8.32
N VAL A 68 -7.65 -21.31 9.30
CA VAL A 68 -8.46 -22.51 9.03
C VAL A 68 -9.77 -22.13 8.34
N LYS A 69 -10.43 -21.07 8.82
CA LYS A 69 -11.74 -20.61 8.32
C LYS A 69 -11.69 -19.97 6.92
N PHE A 70 -10.60 -19.26 6.59
CA PHE A 70 -10.51 -18.45 5.37
C PHE A 70 -9.39 -18.88 4.39
N GLY A 71 -8.48 -19.78 4.79
CA GLY A 71 -7.31 -20.20 4.00
C GLY A 71 -7.54 -21.39 3.06
N TRP A 72 -8.78 -21.89 2.94
CA TRP A 72 -9.13 -22.98 2.00
C TRP A 72 -9.17 -22.46 0.55
N THR A 73 -7.99 -22.30 -0.05
CA THR A 73 -7.84 -21.87 -1.45
C THR A 73 -8.25 -22.96 -2.44
N VAL A 74 -9.55 -23.08 -2.70
CA VAL A 74 -10.07 -23.82 -3.86
C VAL A 74 -9.49 -23.16 -5.12
N LYS A 75 -8.85 -23.95 -6.00
CA LYS A 75 -8.33 -23.48 -7.29
C LYS A 75 -9.47 -23.20 -8.27
N LEU A 76 -10.19 -22.11 -8.04
CA LEU A 76 -11.23 -21.62 -8.94
C LEU A 76 -10.57 -21.15 -10.25
N LYS A 77 -10.75 -21.92 -11.34
CA LYS A 77 -10.29 -21.51 -12.67
C LYS A 77 -11.17 -20.37 -13.15
N THR A 78 -10.69 -19.13 -13.02
CA THR A 78 -11.41 -17.95 -13.49
C THR A 78 -11.62 -18.02 -15.00
N THR A 79 -12.84 -17.72 -15.43
CA THR A 79 -13.25 -17.63 -16.83
C THR A 79 -13.87 -16.26 -17.07
N PHE A 80 -13.47 -15.61 -18.16
CA PHE A 80 -14.04 -14.35 -18.60
C PHE A 80 -15.05 -14.61 -19.71
N SER A 81 -16.12 -13.83 -19.75
CA SER A 81 -17.02 -13.80 -20.90
C SER A 81 -16.26 -13.33 -22.14
N LYS A 82 -16.39 -14.04 -23.26
CA LYS A 82 -15.87 -13.59 -24.56
C LYS A 82 -16.68 -12.44 -25.16
N GLU A 83 -17.85 -12.15 -24.61
CA GLU A 83 -18.83 -11.21 -25.18
C GLU A 83 -18.93 -9.90 -24.38
N SER A 84 -18.40 -9.87 -23.16
CA SER A 84 -18.53 -8.75 -22.22
C SER A 84 -17.20 -8.02 -22.03
N PRO A 85 -17.15 -6.68 -22.03
CA PRO A 85 -15.89 -5.96 -21.94
C PRO A 85 -15.25 -6.07 -20.55
N VAL A 86 -13.96 -6.38 -20.51
CA VAL A 86 -13.18 -6.42 -19.27
C VAL A 86 -12.60 -5.04 -19.01
N TRP A 87 -13.13 -4.35 -17.99
CA TRP A 87 -12.62 -3.08 -17.51
C TRP A 87 -11.81 -3.25 -16.24
N LEU A 88 -10.68 -2.57 -16.16
CA LEU A 88 -9.88 -2.44 -14.94
C LEU A 88 -9.40 -0.99 -14.85
N LEU A 89 -9.93 -0.24 -13.87
CA LEU A 89 -9.44 1.09 -13.49
C LEU A 89 -9.26 2.01 -14.73
N GLY A 90 -10.36 2.36 -15.40
CA GLY A 90 -10.36 3.21 -16.60
C GLY A 90 -9.97 2.52 -17.91
N ARG A 91 -9.29 1.36 -17.89
CA ARG A 91 -8.86 0.67 -19.12
C ARG A 91 -9.77 -0.48 -19.52
N CYS A 92 -10.12 -0.51 -20.81
CA CYS A 92 -10.87 -1.58 -21.47
C CYS A 92 -9.89 -2.54 -22.18
N TYR A 93 -9.86 -3.80 -21.75
CA TYR A 93 -8.93 -4.82 -22.25
C TYR A 93 -9.53 -5.81 -23.23
N HIS A 94 -10.84 -6.00 -23.14
CA HIS A 94 -11.61 -6.80 -24.09
C HIS A 94 -12.79 -5.98 -24.58
N ARG A 95 -13.07 -5.99 -25.89
CA ARG A 95 -14.21 -5.31 -26.49
C ARG A 95 -14.57 -6.01 -27.80
N LYS A 96 -15.78 -6.55 -27.88
CA LYS A 96 -16.36 -7.02 -29.14
C LYS A 96 -17.02 -5.84 -29.85
N LEU A 97 -16.77 -5.70 -31.15
CA LEU A 97 -17.61 -4.87 -32.01
C LEU A 97 -18.93 -5.61 -32.24
N SER A 98 -20.05 -4.93 -31.98
CA SER A 98 -21.28 -5.25 -32.72
C SER A 98 -21.04 -4.93 -34.20
N PRO A 99 -21.34 -5.81 -35.16
CA PRO A 99 -21.32 -5.45 -36.57
C PRO A 99 -22.20 -4.22 -36.80
N SER A 100 -21.64 -3.17 -37.40
CA SER A 100 -22.42 -1.98 -37.75
C SER A 100 -23.45 -2.34 -38.80
N GLY A 101 -24.71 -2.00 -38.56
CA GLY A 101 -25.80 -2.32 -39.48
C GLY A 101 -25.62 -1.67 -40.85
N SER A 102 -25.57 -2.52 -41.88
CA SER A 102 -26.17 -2.31 -43.22
C SER A 102 -26.44 -0.88 -43.69
N LEU A 103 -25.74 -0.46 -44.75
CA LEU A 103 -26.45 -0.01 -45.96
C LEU A 103 -25.66 -0.30 -47.25
N GLU A 104 -26.34 -1.02 -48.15
CA GLU A 104 -26.23 -1.08 -49.62
C GLU A 104 -24.93 -0.69 -50.34
N SER A 105 -24.35 -1.69 -51.04
CA SER A 105 -24.10 -1.57 -52.48
C SER A 105 -24.11 -2.96 -53.13
N SER A 106 -24.72 -3.09 -54.32
CA SER A 106 -25.00 -4.37 -54.98
C SER A 106 -24.21 -4.52 -56.28
N THR A 107 -23.50 -5.63 -56.47
CA THR A 107 -23.51 -6.48 -57.70
C THR A 107 -22.55 -7.68 -57.58
N GLU A 108 -23.14 -8.88 -57.51
CA GLU A 108 -22.83 -10.11 -58.28
C GLU A 108 -21.40 -10.69 -58.53
N ILE A 109 -21.40 -12.04 -58.53
CA ILE A 109 -20.44 -13.01 -59.12
C ILE A 109 -19.06 -13.17 -58.45
N GLY A 110 -18.80 -14.38 -57.92
CA GLY A 110 -17.46 -14.80 -57.46
C GLY A 110 -17.48 -16.10 -56.64
N THR A 111 -16.95 -17.18 -57.20
CA THR A 111 -16.88 -18.55 -56.67
C THR A 111 -16.05 -18.77 -55.39
N GLU A 112 -16.25 -19.95 -54.81
CA GLU A 112 -15.40 -20.69 -53.86
C GLU A 112 -15.52 -20.42 -52.36
N ALA A 113 -15.45 -21.53 -51.59
CA ALA A 113 -15.70 -21.58 -50.16
C ALA A 113 -14.38 -21.55 -49.38
N THR A 114 -13.95 -20.36 -48.97
CA THR A 114 -13.00 -20.21 -47.87
C THR A 114 -13.74 -20.11 -46.55
N ALA A 115 -13.34 -20.93 -45.57
CA ALA A 115 -13.80 -20.82 -44.20
C ALA A 115 -13.16 -19.58 -43.55
N ASN A 116 -13.69 -18.41 -43.88
CA ASN A 116 -13.38 -17.19 -43.16
C ASN A 116 -13.94 -17.30 -41.73
N GLU A 117 -13.12 -17.85 -40.82
CA GLU A 117 -13.19 -17.47 -39.42
C GLU A 117 -13.16 -15.94 -39.38
N THR A 118 -14.31 -15.32 -39.08
CA THR A 118 -14.38 -13.87 -38.93
C THR A 118 -13.50 -13.50 -37.75
N VAL A 119 -12.28 -13.05 -38.03
CA VAL A 119 -11.31 -12.63 -37.03
C VAL A 119 -11.97 -11.54 -36.20
N GLU A 120 -12.40 -11.90 -34.99
CA GLU A 120 -12.86 -10.93 -34.01
C GLU A 120 -11.67 -10.03 -33.68
N GLN A 121 -11.59 -8.87 -34.31
CA GLN A 121 -10.51 -7.91 -34.10
C GLN A 121 -10.64 -7.35 -32.68
N ILE A 122 -9.96 -8.00 -31.73
CA ILE A 122 -9.85 -7.55 -30.35
C ILE A 122 -8.98 -6.29 -30.33
N TYR A 123 -9.62 -5.13 -30.42
CA TYR A 123 -8.96 -3.84 -30.24
C TYR A 123 -8.64 -3.61 -28.76
N GLY A 124 -7.36 -3.68 -28.39
CA GLY A 124 -6.84 -3.39 -27.05
C GLY A 124 -5.57 -4.17 -26.70
N GLU A 125 -5.07 -4.02 -25.46
CA GLU A 125 -3.94 -4.83 -24.95
C GLU A 125 -4.35 -6.32 -24.71
N GLY A 126 -5.63 -6.67 -24.87
CA GLY A 126 -6.15 -8.03 -24.75
C GLY A 126 -6.16 -8.57 -23.32
N ILE A 127 -6.45 -9.87 -23.18
CA ILE A 127 -6.46 -10.56 -21.88
C ILE A 127 -5.06 -10.67 -21.25
N GLU A 128 -3.98 -10.66 -22.05
CA GLU A 128 -2.61 -10.59 -21.54
C GLU A 128 -2.25 -9.19 -21.02
N GLY A 129 -2.73 -8.13 -21.68
CA GLY A 129 -2.69 -6.76 -21.14
C GLY A 129 -3.44 -6.63 -19.82
N PHE A 130 -4.65 -7.19 -19.73
CA PHE A 130 -5.39 -7.23 -18.47
C PHE A 130 -4.60 -7.94 -17.36
N LYS A 131 -4.01 -9.12 -17.64
CA LYS A 131 -3.17 -9.84 -16.68
C LYS A 131 -1.97 -8.99 -16.25
N SER A 132 -1.25 -8.40 -17.20
CA SER A 132 -0.09 -7.54 -16.94
C SER A 132 -0.47 -6.36 -16.03
N ASP A 133 -1.57 -5.68 -16.34
CA ASP A 133 -2.07 -4.56 -15.53
C ASP A 133 -2.56 -4.99 -14.15
N PHE A 134 -3.21 -6.15 -14.05
CA PHE A 134 -3.71 -6.73 -12.80
C PHE A 134 -2.57 -7.13 -11.85
N VAL A 135 -1.54 -7.84 -12.34
CA VAL A 135 -0.37 -8.19 -11.51
C VAL A 135 0.52 -6.99 -11.17
N SER A 136 0.36 -5.87 -11.88
CA SER A 136 1.03 -4.59 -11.58
C SER A 136 0.38 -3.80 -10.45
N ARG A 137 -0.76 -4.25 -9.89
CA ARG A 137 -1.41 -3.58 -8.75
C ARG A 137 -0.80 -4.06 -7.44
N ILE A 138 -0.42 -3.13 -6.56
CA ILE A 138 0.14 -3.46 -5.24
C ILE A 138 -0.95 -4.13 -4.39
N TRP A 139 -0.84 -5.44 -4.21
CA TRP A 139 -1.75 -6.24 -3.40
C TRP A 139 -1.30 -6.28 -1.93
N MET A 140 -2.20 -5.94 -1.01
CA MET A 140 -1.94 -5.98 0.42
C MET A 140 -2.93 -6.90 1.13
N THR A 141 -2.37 -7.83 1.89
CA THR A 141 -3.10 -8.88 2.61
C THR A 141 -3.02 -8.65 4.11
N TYR A 142 -3.77 -9.45 4.88
CA TYR A 142 -3.44 -9.63 6.29
C TYR A 142 -1.98 -10.04 6.48
N ARG A 143 -1.39 -9.64 7.61
CA ARG A 143 -0.03 -9.96 8.04
C ARG A 143 -0.02 -10.46 9.49
N ARG A 144 1.14 -10.96 9.91
CA ARG A 144 1.44 -11.56 11.20
C ARG A 144 2.86 -11.18 11.59
N GLU A 145 3.16 -11.25 12.88
CA GLU A 145 4.51 -11.09 13.43
C GLU A 145 5.11 -9.70 13.15
N PHE A 146 4.27 -8.72 12.86
CA PHE A 146 4.63 -7.31 12.90
C PHE A 146 4.79 -6.83 14.36
N PRO A 147 5.56 -5.75 14.62
CA PRO A 147 5.73 -5.21 15.97
C PRO A 147 4.39 -4.85 16.62
N THR A 148 4.26 -5.05 17.93
CA THR A 148 3.00 -4.83 18.64
C THR A 148 2.44 -3.43 18.38
N MET A 149 1.15 -3.33 18.04
CA MET A 149 0.46 -2.05 17.89
C MET A 149 0.29 -1.36 19.25
N ALA A 150 0.57 -0.06 19.30
CA ALA A 150 0.44 0.76 20.51
C ALA A 150 -0.93 0.59 21.19
N GLY A 151 -0.95 0.61 22.53
CA GLY A 151 -2.17 0.43 23.32
C GLY A 151 -2.83 -0.96 23.21
N SER A 152 -2.14 -1.98 22.67
CA SER A 152 -2.73 -3.30 22.41
C SER A 152 -1.72 -4.45 22.48
N THR A 153 -2.19 -5.69 22.34
CA THR A 153 -1.38 -6.90 22.18
C THR A 153 -1.32 -7.41 20.73
N TYR A 154 -1.87 -6.66 19.76
CA TYR A 154 -1.99 -7.12 18.37
C TYR A 154 -0.66 -7.12 17.63
N THR A 155 -0.28 -8.31 17.13
CA THR A 155 0.84 -8.56 16.21
C THR A 155 0.36 -9.17 14.88
N SER A 156 -0.95 -9.13 14.61
CA SER A 156 -1.58 -9.59 13.38
C SER A 156 -2.91 -8.89 13.15
N ASP A 157 -3.23 -8.58 11.89
CA ASP A 157 -4.51 -7.99 11.48
C ASP A 157 -5.51 -9.01 10.91
N CYS A 158 -5.16 -10.30 10.92
CA CYS A 158 -5.99 -11.42 10.45
C CYS A 158 -7.36 -11.48 11.14
N GLY A 159 -8.40 -11.04 10.41
CA GLY A 159 -9.80 -11.11 10.85
C GLY A 159 -10.44 -9.76 11.17
N TRP A 160 -9.67 -8.66 11.20
CA TRP A 160 -10.21 -7.31 11.45
C TRP A 160 -9.68 -6.24 10.49
N GLY A 161 -8.42 -6.32 10.05
CA GLY A 161 -7.77 -5.28 9.24
C GLY A 161 -8.21 -5.18 7.77
N CYS A 162 -9.22 -5.93 7.32
CA CYS A 162 -9.53 -6.06 5.89
C CYS A 162 -9.83 -4.74 5.19
N MET A 163 -10.60 -3.84 5.81
CA MET A 163 -10.88 -2.52 5.24
C MET A 163 -9.66 -1.59 5.26
N LEU A 164 -8.77 -1.74 6.25
CA LEU A 164 -7.49 -1.01 6.28
C LEU A 164 -6.61 -1.44 5.11
N ARG A 165 -6.48 -2.76 4.84
CA ARG A 165 -5.76 -3.28 3.67
C ARG A 165 -6.38 -2.82 2.35
N SER A 166 -7.70 -2.82 2.23
CA SER A 166 -8.38 -2.23 1.06
C SER A 166 -8.08 -0.74 0.89
N GLY A 167 -8.02 0.02 1.98
CA GLY A 167 -7.61 1.42 1.98
C GLY A 167 -6.15 1.62 1.54
N GLN A 168 -5.23 0.81 2.06
CA GLN A 168 -3.82 0.84 1.65
C GLN A 168 -3.65 0.51 0.16
N MET A 169 -4.39 -0.49 -0.38
CA MET A 169 -4.36 -0.80 -1.82
C MET A 169 -4.91 0.33 -2.68
N LEU A 170 -6.00 0.98 -2.25
CA LEU A 170 -6.58 2.14 -2.94
C LEU A 170 -5.59 3.31 -2.96
N LEU A 171 -4.97 3.63 -1.81
CA LEU A 171 -3.96 4.69 -1.72
C LEU A 171 -2.70 4.33 -2.54
N ALA A 172 -2.21 3.10 -2.47
CA ALA A 172 -1.08 2.64 -3.27
C ALA A 172 -1.35 2.78 -4.77
N GLN A 173 -2.55 2.46 -5.24
CA GLN A 173 -2.95 2.67 -6.63
C GLN A 173 -2.93 4.16 -7.03
N ALA A 174 -3.36 5.07 -6.15
CA ALA A 174 -3.27 6.50 -6.40
C ALA A 174 -1.81 6.99 -6.47
N LEU A 175 -0.93 6.53 -5.57
CA LEU A 175 0.50 6.85 -5.59
C LEU A 175 1.19 6.29 -6.84
N ILE A 176 0.84 5.09 -7.29
CA ILE A 176 1.32 4.53 -8.58
C ILE A 176 0.89 5.42 -9.75
N CYS A 177 -0.35 5.91 -9.77
CA CYS A 177 -0.80 6.83 -10.83
C CYS A 177 -0.06 8.18 -10.77
N HIS A 178 0.20 8.72 -9.59
CA HIS A 178 0.91 9.99 -9.40
C HIS A 178 2.39 9.91 -9.82
N PHE A 179 3.14 8.91 -9.34
CA PHE A 179 4.60 8.84 -9.55
C PHE A 179 5.03 8.06 -10.80
N LEU A 180 4.22 7.12 -11.30
CA LEU A 180 4.56 6.24 -12.44
C LEU A 180 3.58 6.34 -13.61
N GLY A 181 2.38 6.90 -13.39
CA GLY A 181 1.32 7.01 -14.39
C GLY A 181 0.50 5.73 -14.56
N ARG A 182 -0.77 5.89 -14.95
CA ARG A 182 -1.73 4.78 -15.15
C ARG A 182 -1.26 3.72 -16.18
N SER A 183 -0.40 4.10 -17.12
CA SER A 183 0.21 3.23 -18.13
C SER A 183 1.27 2.26 -17.58
N TRP A 184 1.82 2.50 -16.39
CA TRP A 184 2.93 1.69 -15.87
C TRP A 184 2.54 0.23 -15.60
N ARG A 185 3.53 -0.66 -15.73
CA ARG A 185 3.44 -2.11 -15.51
C ARG A 185 4.67 -2.61 -14.76
N TRP A 186 4.46 -3.52 -13.82
CA TRP A 186 5.51 -4.28 -13.14
C TRP A 186 5.91 -5.49 -13.99
N LEU A 187 7.20 -5.64 -14.27
CA LEU A 187 7.75 -6.69 -15.14
C LEU A 187 8.95 -7.38 -14.46
N PRO A 188 8.72 -8.20 -13.40
CA PRO A 188 9.80 -8.75 -12.56
C PRO A 188 10.76 -9.67 -13.32
N ASP A 189 10.26 -10.41 -14.30
CA ASP A 189 11.06 -11.37 -15.09
C ASP A 189 11.87 -10.70 -16.22
N ARG A 190 11.76 -9.37 -16.38
CA ARG A 190 12.47 -8.61 -17.41
C ARG A 190 13.62 -7.80 -16.80
N PRO A 191 14.87 -7.92 -17.29
CA PRO A 191 15.95 -7.06 -16.82
C PRO A 191 15.67 -5.60 -17.15
N ILE A 192 16.08 -4.71 -16.23
CA ILE A 192 16.02 -3.25 -16.38
C ILE A 192 16.96 -2.84 -17.53
N GLN A 193 16.42 -2.15 -18.54
CA GLN A 193 17.15 -1.88 -19.79
C GLN A 193 17.79 -0.48 -19.85
N ASN A 194 17.35 0.46 -19.02
CA ASN A 194 17.74 1.86 -19.09
C ASN A 194 17.52 2.61 -17.76
N ALA A 195 18.08 3.81 -17.65
CA ALA A 195 18.02 4.62 -16.42
C ALA A 195 16.60 5.02 -15.99
N ARG A 196 15.66 5.17 -16.93
CA ARG A 196 14.26 5.47 -16.62
C ARG A 196 13.60 4.27 -15.94
N GLU A 197 13.76 3.07 -16.48
CA GLU A 197 13.22 1.84 -15.88
C GLU A 197 13.83 1.56 -14.49
N PHE A 198 15.10 1.90 -14.29
CA PHE A 198 15.73 1.85 -12.97
C PHE A 198 15.06 2.82 -11.98
N GLN A 199 14.82 4.06 -12.39
CA GLN A 199 14.10 5.05 -11.59
C GLN A 199 12.66 4.60 -11.28
N GLU A 200 11.95 4.02 -12.24
CA GLU A 200 10.60 3.50 -12.05
C GLU A 200 10.55 2.33 -11.05
N ASP A 201 11.51 1.40 -11.07
CA ASP A 201 11.63 0.33 -10.05
C ASP A 201 12.00 0.88 -8.66
N CYS A 202 12.90 1.88 -8.58
CA CYS A 202 13.20 2.57 -7.32
C CYS A 202 11.95 3.24 -6.71
N ILE A 203 11.16 3.94 -7.52
CA ILE A 203 9.89 4.57 -7.10
C ILE A 203 8.88 3.50 -6.67
N HIS A 204 8.71 2.42 -7.44
CA HIS A 204 7.81 1.32 -7.08
C HIS A 204 8.17 0.68 -5.73
N ARG A 205 9.46 0.44 -5.48
CA ARG A 205 9.95 -0.06 -4.17
C ARG A 205 9.75 0.95 -3.04
N MET A 206 9.92 2.25 -3.31
CA MET A 206 9.66 3.32 -2.34
C MET A 206 8.18 3.36 -1.93
N ILE A 207 7.27 3.25 -2.91
CA ILE A 207 5.82 3.17 -2.66
C ILE A 207 5.50 1.96 -1.78
N ILE A 208 6.01 0.76 -2.11
CA ILE A 208 5.81 -0.45 -1.27
C ILE A 208 6.36 -0.25 0.15
N LYS A 209 7.56 0.33 0.30
CA LYS A 209 8.23 0.57 1.59
C LYS A 209 7.40 1.45 2.52
N TRP A 210 6.68 2.44 1.99
CA TRP A 210 5.83 3.32 2.77
C TRP A 210 4.67 2.61 3.48
N PHE A 211 4.20 1.46 2.99
CA PHE A 211 3.09 0.69 3.60
C PHE A 211 3.54 -0.43 4.56
N GLY A 212 4.86 -0.65 4.72
CA GLY A 212 5.42 -1.74 5.52
C GLY A 212 4.91 -1.76 6.97
N ASP A 213 4.62 -2.95 7.50
CA ASP A 213 3.91 -3.14 8.78
C ASP A 213 4.75 -2.82 10.03
N LYS A 214 5.06 -1.55 10.24
CA LYS A 214 5.75 -1.02 11.43
C LYS A 214 5.45 0.46 11.61
N SER A 215 5.42 0.93 12.87
CA SER A 215 5.54 2.37 13.14
C SER A 215 6.96 2.83 12.77
N SER A 216 7.08 3.72 11.78
CA SER A 216 8.35 4.27 11.31
C SER A 216 8.13 5.42 10.33
N VAL A 217 8.98 6.44 10.37
CA VAL A 217 9.08 7.52 9.35
C VAL A 217 9.38 7.00 7.94
N ASN A 218 9.87 5.76 7.84
CA ASN A 218 10.11 5.05 6.58
C ASN A 218 8.90 4.23 6.10
N SER A 219 7.85 4.10 6.91
CA SER A 219 6.60 3.40 6.62
C SER A 219 5.39 4.20 7.13
N PRO A 220 5.21 5.45 6.68
CA PRO A 220 4.19 6.38 7.19
C PRO A 220 2.76 6.00 6.79
N LEU A 221 2.58 5.08 5.84
CA LEU A 221 1.28 4.58 5.37
C LEU A 221 0.99 3.17 5.93
N SER A 222 1.74 2.75 6.95
CA SER A 222 1.60 1.47 7.64
C SER A 222 0.25 1.30 8.33
N ILE A 223 -0.16 0.05 8.54
CA ILE A 223 -1.35 -0.26 9.33
C ILE A 223 -1.25 0.28 10.77
N HIS A 224 -0.04 0.36 11.33
CA HIS A 224 0.23 1.00 12.63
C HIS A 224 -0.14 2.48 12.64
N GLN A 225 0.25 3.22 11.59
CA GLN A 225 -0.08 4.65 11.48
C GLN A 225 -1.59 4.84 11.23
N MET A 226 -2.21 3.97 10.43
CA MET A 226 -3.68 3.98 10.23
C MET A 226 -4.44 3.74 11.54
N VAL A 227 -3.98 2.80 12.40
CA VAL A 227 -4.59 2.54 13.70
C VAL A 227 -4.38 3.70 14.66
N SER A 228 -3.16 4.23 14.78
CA SER A 228 -2.86 5.33 15.71
C SER A 228 -3.64 6.61 15.37
N LEU A 229 -3.75 6.97 14.09
CA LEU A 229 -4.60 8.10 13.66
C LEU A 229 -6.09 7.74 13.64
N GLY A 230 -6.43 6.46 13.68
CA GLY A 230 -7.79 5.95 13.87
C GLY A 230 -8.36 6.22 15.27
N GLU A 231 -7.52 6.43 16.29
CA GLU A 231 -7.96 6.76 17.65
C GLU A 231 -8.77 8.06 17.70
N ALA A 232 -8.36 9.06 16.91
CA ALA A 232 -9.10 10.32 16.73
C ALA A 232 -10.46 10.13 15.99
N LEU A 233 -10.68 8.98 15.36
CA LEU A 233 -11.95 8.56 14.74
C LEU A 233 -12.74 7.57 15.61
N GLY A 234 -12.34 7.39 16.88
CA GLY A 234 -12.96 6.44 17.81
C GLY A 234 -12.69 4.97 17.45
N LYS A 235 -11.51 4.67 16.92
CA LYS A 235 -11.08 3.31 16.51
C LYS A 235 -9.76 2.90 17.16
N LYS A 236 -9.61 1.62 17.48
CA LYS A 236 -8.36 1.02 17.98
C LYS A 236 -7.99 -0.26 17.21
N ALA A 237 -6.85 -0.87 17.57
CA ALA A 237 -6.47 -2.18 17.05
C ALA A 237 -7.55 -3.24 17.37
N GLY A 238 -7.95 -4.02 16.36
CA GLY A 238 -9.04 -5.00 16.46
C GLY A 238 -10.42 -4.48 16.05
N ASP A 239 -10.65 -3.16 15.99
CA ASP A 239 -11.95 -2.62 15.57
C ASP A 239 -12.18 -2.78 14.06
N TRP A 240 -13.44 -2.96 13.66
CA TRP A 240 -13.83 -2.92 12.26
C TRP A 240 -14.00 -1.48 11.76
N TYR A 241 -13.45 -1.19 10.58
CA TYR A 241 -13.58 0.10 9.90
C TYR A 241 -14.52 -0.05 8.70
N GLY A 242 -15.45 0.90 8.55
CA GLY A 242 -16.25 1.03 7.32
C GLY A 242 -15.53 1.90 6.27
N PRO A 243 -16.01 1.92 5.01
CA PRO A 243 -15.37 2.70 3.93
C PRO A 243 -15.20 4.19 4.25
N ALA A 244 -16.21 4.83 4.88
CA ALA A 244 -16.12 6.22 5.31
C ALA A 244 -15.03 6.44 6.38
N SER A 245 -14.96 5.56 7.39
CA SER A 245 -13.92 5.61 8.43
C SER A 245 -12.51 5.48 7.83
N VAL A 246 -12.34 4.59 6.85
CA VAL A 246 -11.05 4.45 6.15
C VAL A 246 -10.75 5.65 5.25
N ALA A 247 -11.73 6.24 4.57
CA ALA A 247 -11.49 7.44 3.76
C ALA A 247 -10.96 8.62 4.61
N HIS A 248 -11.57 8.89 5.77
CA HIS A 248 -11.06 9.90 6.70
C HIS A 248 -9.71 9.52 7.34
N CYS A 249 -9.49 8.23 7.64
CA CYS A 249 -8.19 7.72 8.09
C CYS A 249 -7.09 7.96 7.04
N LEU A 250 -7.32 7.64 5.76
CA LEU A 250 -6.36 7.88 4.68
C LEU A 250 -6.03 9.38 4.52
N LYS A 251 -7.04 10.26 4.67
CA LYS A 251 -6.80 11.72 4.70
C LYS A 251 -5.89 12.13 5.85
N ALA A 252 -6.15 11.65 7.07
CA ALA A 252 -5.34 11.95 8.24
C ALA A 252 -3.91 11.38 8.11
N VAL A 253 -3.76 10.17 7.57
CA VAL A 253 -2.48 9.49 7.35
C VAL A 253 -1.63 10.23 6.33
N MET A 254 -2.18 10.64 5.18
CA MET A 254 -1.44 11.43 4.19
C MET A 254 -1.03 12.81 4.74
N ALA A 255 -1.91 13.49 5.46
CA ALA A 255 -1.62 14.79 6.09
C ALA A 255 -0.68 14.71 7.32
N ALA A 256 -0.41 13.50 7.82
CA ALA A 256 0.67 13.24 8.77
C ALA A 256 1.98 12.92 8.05
N ALA A 257 1.93 12.08 7.00
CA ALA A 257 3.09 11.65 6.24
C ALA A 257 3.82 12.82 5.54
N SER A 258 3.10 13.78 4.97
CA SER A 258 3.69 14.96 4.32
C SER A 258 4.51 15.86 5.25
N LYS A 259 4.44 15.69 6.57
CA LYS A 259 5.26 16.44 7.53
C LYS A 259 6.71 15.97 7.60
N GLU A 260 6.98 14.72 7.20
CA GLU A 260 8.30 14.09 7.27
C GLU A 260 8.77 13.51 5.91
N ASN A 261 7.89 13.49 4.91
CA ASN A 261 8.15 12.97 3.56
C ASN A 261 7.66 13.97 2.49
N TYR A 262 8.59 14.81 2.02
CA TYR A 262 8.37 15.85 1.00
C TYR A 262 7.84 15.29 -0.33
N GLU A 263 8.00 13.98 -0.57
CA GLU A 263 7.41 13.29 -1.72
C GLU A 263 5.87 13.43 -1.77
N PHE A 264 5.21 13.69 -0.64
CA PHE A 264 3.76 13.90 -0.56
C PHE A 264 3.31 15.37 -0.65
N ASP A 265 4.22 16.35 -0.73
CA ASP A 265 3.85 17.78 -0.71
C ASP A 265 2.91 18.17 -1.87
N ASN A 266 3.01 17.48 -3.00
CA ASN A 266 2.21 17.71 -4.21
C ASN A 266 0.96 16.82 -4.31
N LEU A 267 0.55 16.18 -3.21
CA LEU A 267 -0.63 15.31 -3.12
C LEU A 267 -1.62 15.84 -2.06
N GLU A 268 -2.91 15.68 -2.32
CA GLU A 268 -4.00 16.02 -1.38
C GLU A 268 -5.08 14.95 -1.35
N VAL A 269 -5.73 14.79 -0.20
CA VAL A 269 -6.86 13.87 -0.04
C VAL A 269 -8.13 14.64 0.31
N TYR A 270 -9.11 14.63 -0.60
CA TYR A 270 -10.45 15.13 -0.34
C TYR A 270 -11.39 13.96 -0.03
N VAL A 271 -12.17 14.09 1.03
CA VAL A 271 -13.24 13.13 1.38
C VAL A 271 -14.55 13.89 1.30
N ALA A 272 -15.42 13.47 0.37
CA ALA A 272 -16.73 14.07 0.15
C ALA A 272 -17.59 13.99 1.41
N GLN A 273 -18.18 15.11 1.81
CA GLN A 273 -19.14 15.17 2.91
C GLN A 273 -20.53 14.88 2.35
N GLU A 274 -21.31 14.04 3.03
CA GLU A 274 -22.70 13.72 2.64
C GLU A 274 -22.86 13.27 1.17
N SER A 275 -21.87 12.51 0.66
CA SER A 275 -21.75 12.11 -0.77
C SER A 275 -21.60 13.26 -1.78
N THR A 276 -21.37 14.48 -1.32
CA THR A 276 -21.28 15.71 -2.11
C THR A 276 -19.83 16.22 -2.20
N VAL A 277 -19.42 16.68 -3.39
CA VAL A 277 -18.08 17.22 -3.65
C VAL A 277 -18.18 18.73 -3.85
N TYR A 278 -17.69 19.51 -2.90
CA TYR A 278 -17.69 20.96 -2.99
C TYR A 278 -16.48 21.43 -3.81
N LEU A 279 -16.74 21.98 -4.99
CA LEU A 279 -15.68 22.37 -5.93
C LEU A 279 -14.80 23.49 -5.37
N GLU A 280 -15.33 24.38 -4.54
CA GLU A 280 -14.56 25.47 -3.92
C GLU A 280 -13.54 24.94 -2.90
N ASP A 281 -13.91 23.95 -2.07
CA ASP A 281 -12.96 23.23 -1.19
C ASP A 281 -11.81 22.63 -2.02
N VAL A 282 -12.16 21.90 -3.08
CA VAL A 282 -11.20 21.17 -3.92
C VAL A 282 -10.24 22.11 -4.62
N ASN A 283 -10.75 23.24 -5.15
CA ASN A 283 -9.92 24.29 -5.72
C ASN A 283 -9.02 24.95 -4.65
N SER A 284 -9.54 25.19 -3.45
CA SER A 284 -8.77 25.82 -2.35
C SER A 284 -7.70 24.89 -1.77
N LEU A 285 -7.94 23.58 -1.79
CA LEU A 285 -7.01 22.55 -1.32
C LEU A 285 -5.90 22.28 -2.34
N CYS A 286 -6.22 22.24 -3.64
CA CYS A 286 -5.27 21.82 -4.67
C CYS A 286 -4.54 22.96 -5.38
N ARG A 287 -5.07 24.19 -5.42
CA ARG A 287 -4.40 25.32 -6.08
C ARG A 287 -3.35 25.96 -5.19
N LEU A 288 -2.09 25.96 -5.63
CA LEU A 288 -1.00 26.72 -5.01
C LEU A 288 -0.53 27.85 -5.94
N PRO A 289 -0.37 29.10 -5.46
CA PRO A 289 -0.03 30.26 -6.31
C PRO A 289 1.20 30.08 -7.19
N ASN A 290 2.19 29.31 -6.73
CA ASN A 290 3.51 29.17 -7.37
C ASN A 290 3.76 27.77 -7.98
N ILE A 291 2.87 26.80 -7.74
CA ILE A 291 3.07 25.38 -8.14
C ILE A 291 1.97 24.90 -9.10
N GLY A 292 0.83 25.59 -9.18
CA GLY A 292 -0.30 25.20 -10.01
C GLY A 292 -1.26 24.30 -9.24
N TRP A 293 -1.37 23.03 -9.62
CA TRP A 293 -2.37 22.10 -9.10
C TRP A 293 -1.74 20.85 -8.48
N LYS A 294 -1.97 20.63 -7.17
CA LYS A 294 -1.61 19.37 -6.48
C LYS A 294 -2.45 18.20 -6.99
N SER A 295 -1.87 17.01 -7.08
CA SER A 295 -2.59 15.79 -7.44
C SER A 295 -3.63 15.43 -6.38
N LEU A 296 -4.87 15.17 -6.82
CA LEU A 296 -6.02 14.97 -5.94
C LEU A 296 -6.39 13.50 -5.82
N ILE A 297 -6.44 13.00 -4.59
CA ILE A 297 -7.07 11.73 -4.23
C ILE A 297 -8.49 12.03 -3.73
N LEU A 298 -9.46 11.92 -4.63
CA LEU A 298 -10.88 12.13 -4.34
C LEU A 298 -11.54 10.84 -3.83
N LEU A 299 -12.01 10.86 -2.59
CA LEU A 299 -12.73 9.75 -1.96
C LEU A 299 -14.19 10.15 -1.73
N VAL A 300 -15.14 9.36 -2.22
CA VAL A 300 -16.59 9.61 -2.07
C VAL A 300 -17.25 8.44 -1.34
N PRO A 301 -17.40 8.49 0.00
CA PRO A 301 -18.11 7.46 0.74
C PRO A 301 -19.61 7.53 0.49
N VAL A 302 -20.20 6.44 -0.03
CA VAL A 302 -21.62 6.37 -0.41
C VAL A 302 -22.34 5.18 0.24
N LYS A 303 -23.66 5.32 0.46
CA LYS A 303 -24.56 4.23 0.86
C LYS A 303 -25.67 4.06 -0.18
N LEU A 304 -25.55 3.03 -1.01
CA LEU A 304 -26.37 2.83 -2.22
C LEU A 304 -27.58 1.89 -2.02
N GLY A 305 -28.06 1.76 -0.78
CA GLY A 305 -29.18 0.90 -0.38
C GLY A 305 -29.17 0.61 1.12
N THR A 306 -30.16 -0.15 1.62
CA THR A 306 -30.22 -0.57 3.03
C THR A 306 -29.33 -1.79 3.28
N ASP A 307 -29.73 -2.93 2.69
CA ASP A 307 -29.16 -4.26 2.93
C ASP A 307 -28.52 -4.86 1.67
N LYS A 308 -28.90 -4.31 0.51
CA LYS A 308 -28.42 -4.66 -0.84
C LYS A 308 -28.26 -3.38 -1.65
N LEU A 309 -27.38 -3.42 -2.65
CA LEU A 309 -27.29 -2.36 -3.66
C LEU A 309 -28.64 -2.20 -4.36
N ASN A 310 -29.16 -0.97 -4.41
CA ASN A 310 -30.31 -0.64 -5.26
C ASN A 310 -29.85 -0.69 -6.75
N PRO A 311 -30.46 -1.53 -7.61
CA PRO A 311 -30.04 -1.69 -9.01
C PRO A 311 -30.04 -0.39 -9.84
N ILE A 312 -30.76 0.66 -9.43
CA ILE A 312 -30.74 1.97 -10.09
C ILE A 312 -29.33 2.56 -10.20
N TYR A 313 -28.43 2.24 -9.25
CA TYR A 313 -27.05 2.73 -9.23
C TYR A 313 -26.09 1.88 -10.06
N SER A 314 -26.49 0.67 -10.49
CA SER A 314 -25.60 -0.26 -11.21
C SER A 314 -24.98 0.34 -12.48
N PRO A 315 -25.73 1.06 -13.36
CA PRO A 315 -25.14 1.68 -14.54
C PRO A 315 -24.09 2.74 -14.18
N CYS A 316 -24.38 3.59 -13.19
CA CYS A 316 -23.47 4.62 -12.71
C CYS A 316 -22.18 4.00 -12.13
N LEU A 317 -22.31 2.98 -11.28
CA LEU A 317 -21.19 2.23 -10.72
C LEU A 317 -20.32 1.59 -11.80
N THR A 318 -20.91 1.01 -12.85
CA THR A 318 -20.13 0.47 -13.97
C THR A 318 -19.42 1.57 -14.77
N SER A 319 -20.06 2.71 -15.02
CA SER A 319 -19.44 3.85 -15.72
C SER A 319 -18.30 4.49 -14.93
N LEU A 320 -18.35 4.51 -13.59
CA LEU A 320 -17.22 4.99 -12.77
C LEU A 320 -15.95 4.16 -12.98
N LEU A 321 -16.07 2.86 -13.33
CA LEU A 321 -14.93 2.00 -13.64
C LEU A 321 -14.35 2.23 -15.05
N THR A 322 -15.03 3.00 -15.91
CA THR A 322 -14.63 3.33 -17.29
C THR A 322 -14.11 4.75 -17.46
N LEU A 323 -13.94 5.52 -16.36
CA LEU A 323 -13.36 6.87 -16.41
C LEU A 323 -11.83 6.81 -16.47
N ASP A 324 -11.23 7.65 -17.30
CA ASP A 324 -9.81 7.99 -17.21
C ASP A 324 -9.55 8.95 -16.03
N PHE A 325 -8.38 8.81 -15.41
CA PHE A 325 -7.90 9.59 -14.25
C PHE A 325 -6.37 9.52 -14.13
#